data_AF-A0A381V494-F1
#
_entry.id   AF-A0A381V494-F1
#
_cell.length_a   1.000
_cell.length_b   1.000
_cell.length_c   1.000
_cell.angle_alpha   90.00
_cell.angle_beta   90.00
_cell.angle_gamma   90.00
#
_symmetry.space_group_name_H-M   'P 1'
#
loop_
_entity.id
_entity.type
_entity.pdbx_description
1 polymer ?
#
loop_
_entity_poly.entity_id
_entity_poly.type
_entity_poly.pdbx_seq_one_letter_code
_entity_poly.pdbx_strand_id
1 'polypeptide(L)'
;VLRFTFIYLLQITFIGSFLFIFSCKGDIVDIPPGNDPNFTIISHSDQGFSSTTRKVSVFGVDIYAVSEVNDEKLLHAANVLAQYLDNNEDGNVDNNQVHDKMIENKAFIIMWKDDNDLDIDPPNDRIGQDLGDDETNPNFVINNKQGQFDASLEEIWHIISHSGYAYAYPEVFGENPGTSLTNAMDIARGGFFTEIPNSYPSSAWYSYYDYTCEYDCMAAEYFYWAITSILGAQENRLNEIGDEW
;
A
#
# COMPACT_ATOMS: atom_id res chain seq x y z
N VAL A 1 1.83 10.77 11.02
CA VAL A 1 1.39 11.51 9.82
C VAL A 1 2.16 10.91 8.66
N LEU A 2 1.60 9.82 8.13
CA LEU A 2 2.06 9.10 6.95
C LEU A 2 1.73 9.96 5.73
N ARG A 3 2.65 10.05 4.76
CA ARG A 3 2.48 10.91 3.59
C ARG A 3 1.86 10.09 2.45
N PHE A 4 0.57 10.30 2.22
CA PHE A 4 -0.14 9.69 1.09
C PHE A 4 0.18 10.40 -0.22
N THR A 5 0.87 9.73 -1.15
CA THR A 5 1.07 10.26 -2.50
C THR A 5 0.58 9.25 -3.55
N PHE A 6 -0.70 9.36 -3.96
CA PHE A 6 -1.16 8.69 -5.17
C PHE A 6 -0.54 9.36 -6.40
N ILE A 7 0.31 8.62 -7.12
CA ILE A 7 1.01 9.11 -8.32
C ILE A 7 0.03 9.11 -9.51
N TYR A 8 -0.49 10.27 -9.90
CA TYR A 8 -1.16 10.47 -11.20
C TYR A 8 -0.62 11.73 -11.89
N LEU A 9 -0.13 11.62 -13.14
CA LEU A 9 0.29 12.81 -13.90
C LEU A 9 0.01 12.81 -15.41
N LEU A 10 -0.21 14.05 -15.88
CA LEU A 10 -0.80 14.50 -17.13
C LEU A 10 0.05 14.23 -18.40
N GLN A 11 -0.63 13.88 -19.50
CA GLN A 11 -0.05 13.62 -20.82
C GLN A 11 0.70 14.80 -21.45
N ILE A 12 1.92 14.55 -21.94
CA ILE A 12 2.47 15.21 -23.13
C ILE A 12 2.98 14.13 -24.09
N THR A 13 2.24 13.89 -25.18
CA THR A 13 2.65 12.97 -26.25
C THR A 13 3.77 13.57 -27.09
N PHE A 14 4.93 12.90 -27.15
CA PHE A 14 5.93 13.13 -28.18
C PHE A 14 6.16 11.84 -28.98
N ILE A 15 5.90 11.92 -30.29
CA ILE A 15 6.13 10.86 -31.27
C ILE A 15 7.58 10.95 -31.74
N GLY A 16 8.33 9.84 -31.70
CA GLY A 16 9.47 9.71 -32.62
C GLY A 16 10.57 8.71 -32.28
N SER A 17 10.64 7.66 -33.12
CA SER A 17 11.85 7.03 -33.67
C SER A 17 12.47 5.84 -32.93
N PHE A 18 12.24 4.67 -33.53
CA PHE A 18 12.89 3.39 -33.25
C PHE A 18 14.42 3.47 -33.47
N LEU A 19 15.19 3.28 -32.38
CA LEU A 19 16.62 2.98 -32.42
C LEU A 19 16.81 1.63 -31.71
N PHE A 20 17.29 0.63 -32.46
CA PHE A 20 17.74 -0.64 -31.90
C PHE A 20 18.99 -0.39 -31.07
N ILE A 21 18.85 -0.38 -29.75
CA ILE A 21 19.97 -0.35 -28.81
C ILE A 21 20.25 -1.80 -28.40
N PHE A 22 21.48 -2.25 -28.67
CA PHE A 22 22.02 -3.47 -28.09
C PHE A 22 21.98 -3.34 -26.56
N SER A 23 21.09 -4.08 -25.91
CA SER A 23 21.05 -4.18 -24.45
C SER A 23 22.29 -4.94 -23.98
N CYS A 24 23.25 -4.21 -23.42
CA CYS A 24 24.25 -4.80 -22.54
C CYS A 24 23.48 -5.44 -21.39
N LYS A 25 23.61 -6.77 -21.24
CA LYS A 25 23.21 -7.48 -20.02
C LYS A 25 23.81 -6.73 -18.84
N GLY A 26 22.97 -6.04 -18.07
CA GLY A 26 23.37 -5.52 -16.77
C GLY A 26 23.93 -6.69 -15.95
N ASP A 27 25.04 -6.45 -15.26
CA ASP A 27 25.62 -7.43 -14.36
C ASP A 27 24.52 -7.92 -13.41
N ILE A 28 24.26 -9.22 -13.42
CA ILE A 28 23.36 -9.84 -12.45
C ILE A 28 24.05 -9.67 -11.10
N VAL A 29 23.64 -8.65 -10.35
CA VAL A 29 24.04 -8.49 -8.95
C VAL A 29 23.48 -9.71 -8.23
N ASP A 30 24.37 -10.47 -7.60
CA ASP A 30 23.99 -11.61 -6.77
C ASP A 30 23.34 -11.05 -5.50
N ILE A 31 22.02 -11.23 -5.37
CA ILE A 31 21.24 -10.73 -4.24
C ILE A 31 20.94 -11.91 -3.32
N PRO A 32 21.29 -11.82 -2.02
CA PRO A 32 20.95 -12.86 -1.06
C PRO A 32 19.45 -13.14 -1.09
N PRO A 33 19.02 -14.42 -1.12
CA PRO A 33 17.60 -14.76 -1.20
C PRO A 33 16.79 -14.39 0.05
N GLY A 34 17.46 -13.94 1.13
CA GLY A 34 16.88 -13.81 2.44
C GLY A 34 16.83 -15.13 3.22
N ASN A 35 16.20 -15.11 4.40
CA ASN A 35 16.12 -16.25 5.32
C ASN A 35 14.66 -16.70 5.62
N ASP A 36 13.70 -16.25 4.82
CA ASP A 36 12.29 -16.60 4.96
C ASP A 36 11.98 -17.97 4.31
N PRO A 37 11.10 -18.79 4.91
CA PRO A 37 10.75 -20.11 4.36
C PRO A 37 9.77 -20.07 3.18
N ASN A 38 9.00 -18.99 3.02
CA ASN A 38 7.92 -18.85 2.05
C ASN A 38 8.34 -18.02 0.83
N PHE A 39 9.17 -17.00 1.06
CA PHE A 39 9.54 -16.01 0.05
C PHE A 39 11.03 -15.94 -0.19
N THR A 40 11.40 -15.60 -1.43
CA THR A 40 12.78 -15.41 -1.84
C THR A 40 12.92 -14.04 -2.46
N ILE A 41 13.92 -13.30 -2.00
CA ILE A 41 14.33 -12.02 -2.60
C ILE A 41 15.08 -12.32 -3.89
N ILE A 42 14.69 -11.67 -4.98
CA ILE A 42 15.33 -11.82 -6.28
C ILE A 42 15.74 -10.46 -6.85
N SER A 43 16.80 -10.44 -7.65
CA SER A 43 17.12 -9.28 -8.49
C SER A 43 16.11 -9.12 -9.61
N HIS A 44 15.93 -7.89 -10.10
CA HIS A 44 15.07 -7.59 -11.24
C HIS A 44 15.70 -6.53 -12.14
N SER A 45 15.10 -6.35 -13.32
CA SER A 45 15.45 -5.28 -14.27
C SER A 45 14.18 -4.65 -14.88
N ASP A 46 13.10 -4.73 -14.11
CA ASP A 46 11.77 -4.28 -14.52
C ASP A 46 11.75 -2.79 -14.87
N GLN A 47 11.12 -2.47 -16.00
CA GLN A 47 11.01 -1.09 -16.49
C GLN A 47 10.22 -0.23 -15.50
N GLY A 48 10.73 0.98 -15.23
CA GLY A 48 10.12 1.95 -14.30
C GLY A 48 10.54 1.79 -12.84
N PHE A 49 11.33 0.77 -12.54
CA PHE A 49 11.81 0.46 -11.18
C PHE A 49 13.35 0.43 -11.12
N SER A 50 14.03 1.27 -11.91
CA SER A 50 15.49 1.26 -11.98
C SER A 50 16.20 1.76 -10.71
N SER A 51 15.48 2.45 -9.81
CA SER A 51 15.97 2.85 -8.49
C SER A 51 15.97 1.70 -7.49
N THR A 52 15.19 0.64 -7.73
CA THR A 52 15.14 -0.54 -6.86
C THR A 52 16.08 -1.62 -7.36
N THR A 53 16.58 -2.42 -6.43
CA THR A 53 17.61 -3.44 -6.73
C THR A 53 17.03 -4.85 -6.72
N ARG A 54 15.99 -5.07 -5.91
CA ARG A 54 15.40 -6.38 -5.66
C ARG A 54 13.92 -6.30 -5.41
N LYS A 55 13.28 -7.47 -5.51
CA LYS A 55 11.86 -7.62 -5.22
C LYS A 55 11.53 -8.98 -4.62
N VAL A 56 10.35 -9.05 -4.03
CA VAL A 56 9.63 -10.29 -3.70
C VAL A 56 8.30 -10.26 -4.43
N SER A 57 7.83 -11.41 -4.93
CA SER A 57 6.53 -11.52 -5.60
C SER A 57 5.60 -12.41 -4.77
N VAL A 58 4.41 -11.91 -4.46
CA VAL A 58 3.40 -12.59 -3.64
C VAL A 58 2.13 -12.70 -4.46
N PHE A 59 1.77 -13.93 -4.84
CA PHE A 59 0.63 -14.20 -5.72
C PHE A 59 0.61 -13.34 -7.01
N GLY A 60 1.77 -12.90 -7.51
CA GLY A 60 1.86 -12.05 -8.71
C GLY A 60 1.78 -10.54 -8.46
N VAL A 61 1.69 -10.10 -7.21
CA VAL A 61 1.88 -8.70 -6.78
C VAL A 61 3.33 -8.53 -6.34
N ASP A 62 4.03 -7.57 -6.95
CA ASP A 62 5.46 -7.34 -6.71
C ASP A 62 5.68 -6.29 -5.61
N ILE A 63 6.62 -6.57 -4.70
CA ILE A 63 7.15 -5.64 -3.70
C ILE A 63 8.59 -5.32 -4.06
N TYR A 64 8.82 -4.13 -4.58
CA TYR A 64 10.14 -3.63 -4.97
C TYR A 64 10.84 -2.96 -3.80
N ALA A 65 12.16 -3.03 -3.72
CA ALA A 65 12.93 -2.39 -2.65
C ALA A 65 14.22 -1.75 -3.15
N VAL A 66 14.49 -0.52 -2.70
CA VAL A 66 15.82 0.10 -2.81
C VAL A 66 16.85 -0.67 -1.97
N SER A 67 18.13 -0.58 -2.32
CA SER A 67 19.21 -1.36 -1.69
C SER A 67 19.28 -1.24 -0.17
N GLU A 68 18.87 -0.09 0.36
CA GLU A 68 19.00 0.32 1.74
C GLU A 68 17.88 -0.18 2.66
N VAL A 69 16.77 -0.65 2.09
CA VAL A 69 15.71 -1.34 2.84
C VAL A 69 16.29 -2.60 3.48
N ASN A 70 15.88 -2.95 4.69
CA ASN A 70 16.30 -4.19 5.32
C ASN A 70 15.57 -5.39 4.70
N ASP A 71 16.31 -6.44 4.34
CA ASP A 71 15.76 -7.68 3.79
C ASP A 71 14.69 -8.33 4.70
N GLU A 72 14.88 -8.28 6.02
CA GLU A 72 13.89 -8.81 6.98
C GLU A 72 12.57 -8.03 6.90
N LYS A 73 12.62 -6.71 6.66
CA LYS A 73 11.43 -5.86 6.52
C LYS A 73 10.75 -6.06 5.16
N LEU A 74 11.53 -6.25 4.09
CA LEU A 74 10.99 -6.65 2.79
C LEU A 74 10.25 -7.99 2.85
N LEU A 75 10.85 -8.98 3.51
CA LEU A 75 10.22 -10.29 3.71
C LEU A 75 9.01 -10.20 4.65
N HIS A 76 9.05 -9.34 5.67
CA HIS A 76 7.90 -9.06 6.51
C HIS A 76 6.73 -8.49 5.72
N ALA A 77 6.96 -7.48 4.86
CA ALA A 77 5.94 -6.93 3.98
C ALA A 77 5.35 -8.01 3.05
N ALA A 78 6.19 -8.89 2.50
CA ALA A 78 5.73 -10.02 1.68
C ALA A 78 4.81 -10.98 2.47
N ASN A 79 5.16 -11.30 3.72
CA ASN A 79 4.32 -12.14 4.57
C ASN A 79 3.00 -11.45 4.93
N VAL A 80 3.00 -10.15 5.25
CA VAL A 80 1.76 -9.41 5.55
C VAL A 80 0.83 -9.39 4.33
N LEU A 81 1.36 -9.15 3.12
CA LEU A 81 0.58 -9.24 1.88
C LEU A 81 0.01 -10.64 1.66
N ALA A 82 0.80 -11.68 1.90
CA ALA A 82 0.34 -13.06 1.77
C ALA A 82 -0.80 -13.36 2.74
N GLN A 83 -0.66 -12.96 4.01
CA GLN A 83 -1.65 -13.20 5.06
C GLN A 83 -2.97 -12.44 4.82
N TYR A 84 -2.91 -11.25 4.22
CA TYR A 84 -4.15 -10.55 3.82
C TYR A 84 -4.87 -11.24 2.65
N LEU A 85 -4.14 -11.88 1.74
CA LEU A 85 -4.71 -12.51 0.54
C LEU A 85 -5.08 -13.99 0.73
N ASP A 86 -4.35 -14.69 1.59
CA ASP A 86 -4.51 -16.10 1.97
C ASP A 86 -4.40 -16.21 3.49
N ASN A 87 -5.48 -15.84 4.19
CA ASN A 87 -5.51 -15.79 5.65
C ASN A 87 -5.67 -17.17 6.28
N ASN A 88 -5.98 -18.20 5.48
CA ASN A 88 -6.10 -19.58 5.94
C ASN A 88 -4.79 -20.39 5.74
N GLU A 89 -3.80 -19.81 5.05
CA GLU A 89 -2.48 -20.36 4.76
C GLU A 89 -2.50 -21.68 3.98
N ASP A 90 -3.51 -21.91 3.14
CA ASP A 90 -3.60 -23.12 2.31
C ASP A 90 -2.84 -23.01 0.97
N GLY A 91 -2.23 -21.85 0.72
CA GLY A 91 -1.46 -21.53 -0.47
C GLY A 91 -2.30 -20.99 -1.63
N ASN A 92 -3.60 -20.74 -1.42
CA ASN A 92 -4.50 -20.17 -2.41
C ASN A 92 -5.12 -18.88 -1.89
N VAL A 93 -5.28 -17.90 -2.79
CA VAL A 93 -5.95 -16.65 -2.46
C VAL A 93 -7.42 -16.89 -2.10
N ASP A 94 -7.85 -16.33 -0.96
CA ASP A 94 -9.20 -16.49 -0.42
C ASP A 94 -10.26 -15.77 -1.27
N ASN A 95 -9.92 -14.60 -1.82
CA ASN A 95 -10.82 -13.77 -2.63
C ASN A 95 -10.27 -13.52 -4.04
N ASN A 96 -10.41 -14.51 -4.91
CA ASN A 96 -9.92 -14.44 -6.30
C ASN A 96 -10.47 -13.23 -7.08
N GLN A 97 -11.70 -12.78 -6.83
CA GLN A 97 -12.25 -11.61 -7.55
C GLN A 97 -11.50 -10.32 -7.21
N VAL A 98 -11.08 -10.14 -5.95
CA VAL A 98 -10.27 -8.99 -5.52
C VAL A 98 -8.87 -9.10 -6.10
N HIS A 99 -8.25 -10.27 -5.99
CA HIS A 99 -6.91 -10.51 -6.50
C HIS A 99 -6.80 -10.38 -8.01
N ASP A 100 -7.77 -10.90 -8.78
CA ASP A 100 -7.84 -10.71 -10.23
C ASP A 100 -7.82 -9.21 -10.58
N LYS A 101 -8.49 -8.36 -9.81
CA LYS A 101 -8.44 -6.89 -9.99
C LYS A 101 -7.10 -6.28 -9.64
N MET A 102 -6.43 -6.75 -8.59
CA MET A 102 -5.07 -6.32 -8.30
C MET A 102 -4.12 -6.65 -9.46
N ILE A 103 -4.25 -7.85 -10.06
CA ILE A 103 -3.44 -8.26 -11.22
C ILE A 103 -3.78 -7.46 -12.47
N GLU A 104 -5.07 -7.25 -12.76
CA GLU A 104 -5.53 -6.39 -13.87
C GLU A 104 -4.97 -4.96 -13.74
N ASN A 105 -4.96 -4.41 -12.53
CA ASN A 105 -4.43 -3.09 -12.19
C ASN A 105 -2.91 -3.05 -11.97
N LYS A 106 -2.23 -4.19 -12.18
CA LYS A 106 -0.77 -4.34 -12.07
C LYS A 106 -0.23 -3.79 -10.76
N ALA A 107 -0.95 -4.05 -9.68
CA ALA A 107 -0.66 -3.59 -8.34
C ALA A 107 0.80 -3.87 -7.94
N PHE A 108 1.40 -2.94 -7.21
CA PHE A 108 2.73 -3.12 -6.64
C PHE A 108 2.90 -2.34 -5.36
N ILE A 109 3.92 -2.74 -4.59
CA ILE A 109 4.43 -1.98 -3.45
C ILE A 109 5.86 -1.56 -3.76
N ILE A 110 6.25 -0.35 -3.36
CA ILE A 110 7.64 0.08 -3.36
C ILE A 110 8.10 0.42 -1.94
N MET A 111 9.16 -0.26 -1.52
CA MET A 111 9.82 0.02 -0.26
C MET A 111 11.01 0.94 -0.43
N TRP A 112 11.04 1.98 0.40
CA TRP A 112 12.02 3.06 0.39
C TRP A 112 12.74 3.18 1.74
N LYS A 113 13.92 3.80 1.77
CA LYS A 113 14.62 4.11 3.02
C LYS A 113 14.45 5.57 3.42
N ASP A 114 14.56 6.46 2.45
CA ASP A 114 14.32 7.90 2.59
C ASP A 114 13.28 8.40 1.58
N ASP A 115 12.48 9.43 1.91
CA ASP A 115 11.45 9.99 1.00
C ASP A 115 11.98 10.33 -0.41
N ASN A 116 13.28 10.64 -0.53
CA ASN A 116 13.92 10.97 -1.81
C ASN A 116 14.04 9.75 -2.75
N ASP A 117 13.91 8.53 -2.23
CA ASP A 117 13.95 7.29 -3.01
C ASP A 117 12.68 7.08 -3.85
N LEU A 118 11.61 7.83 -3.55
CA LEU A 118 10.32 7.78 -4.26
C LEU A 118 10.29 8.58 -5.57
N ASP A 119 11.43 9.11 -6.04
CA ASP A 119 11.57 9.63 -7.39
C ASP A 119 11.63 8.48 -8.41
N ILE A 120 10.49 7.81 -8.58
CA ILE A 120 10.28 6.69 -9.50
C ILE A 120 9.33 7.05 -10.63
N ASP A 121 9.50 6.38 -11.77
CA ASP A 121 8.65 6.52 -12.96
C ASP A 121 8.02 5.16 -13.32
N PRO A 122 7.13 4.62 -12.47
CA PRO A 122 6.46 3.36 -12.77
C PRO A 122 5.57 3.53 -14.01
N PRO A 123 5.33 2.46 -14.79
CA PRO A 123 4.42 2.56 -15.94
C PRO A 123 3.04 3.08 -15.51
N ASN A 124 2.49 4.03 -16.27
CA ASN A 124 1.23 4.74 -15.98
C ASN A 124 -0.01 3.84 -15.79
N ASP A 125 0.06 2.57 -16.16
CA ASP A 125 -1.03 1.61 -16.03
C ASP A 125 -0.87 0.68 -14.82
N ARG A 126 0.03 1.03 -13.88
CA ARG A 126 0.19 0.36 -12.60
C ARG A 126 -0.33 1.22 -11.46
N ILE A 127 -0.97 0.57 -10.51
CA ILE A 127 -1.35 1.17 -9.22
C ILE A 127 -0.30 0.78 -8.18
N GLY A 128 0.27 1.75 -7.49
CA GLY A 128 1.34 1.56 -6.51
C GLY A 128 0.98 2.07 -5.13
N GLN A 129 1.59 1.47 -4.11
CA GLN A 129 1.63 1.99 -2.75
C GLN A 129 3.08 1.98 -2.26
N ASP A 130 3.48 2.99 -1.52
CA ASP A 130 4.81 3.02 -0.91
C ASP A 130 4.79 2.52 0.54
N LEU A 131 5.94 2.07 1.03
CA LEU A 131 6.12 1.59 2.40
C LEU A 131 7.56 1.85 2.86
N GLY A 132 7.73 2.70 3.87
CA GLY A 132 9.03 3.05 4.40
C GLY A 132 9.68 1.92 5.21
N ASP A 133 11.00 1.81 5.13
CA ASP A 133 11.78 0.91 5.97
C ASP A 133 11.53 1.22 7.45
N ASP A 134 11.68 2.47 7.89
CA ASP A 134 11.62 2.83 9.32
C ASP A 134 10.21 2.79 9.95
N GLU A 135 9.16 2.67 9.13
CA GLU A 135 7.78 2.47 9.56
C GLU A 135 7.31 1.01 9.50
N THR A 136 8.07 0.15 8.82
CA THR A 136 7.87 -1.31 8.83
C THR A 136 8.43 -1.90 10.13
N ASN A 137 7.55 -2.37 11.01
CA ASN A 137 7.90 -2.78 12.37
C ASN A 137 7.46 -4.22 12.69
N PRO A 138 8.21 -5.25 12.24
CA PRO A 138 7.82 -6.66 12.40
C PRO A 138 7.57 -7.11 13.85
N ASN A 139 8.18 -6.41 14.81
CA ASN A 139 8.04 -6.73 16.23
C ASN A 139 6.71 -6.25 16.84
N PHE A 140 5.92 -5.40 16.18
CA PHE A 140 4.70 -4.82 16.75
C PHE A 140 3.73 -5.91 17.24
N VAL A 141 3.37 -6.86 16.37
CA VAL A 141 2.44 -7.95 16.70
C VAL A 141 3.03 -8.88 17.77
N ILE A 142 4.30 -9.24 17.64
CA ILE A 142 5.01 -10.15 18.57
C ILE A 142 5.12 -9.53 19.97
N ASN A 143 5.27 -8.21 20.06
CA ASN A 143 5.31 -7.47 21.32
C ASN A 143 3.91 -7.15 21.87
N ASN A 144 2.90 -7.95 21.51
CA ASN A 144 1.52 -7.78 21.95
C ASN A 144 0.96 -6.39 21.60
N LYS A 145 1.27 -5.91 20.39
CA LYS A 145 0.80 -4.62 19.83
C LYS A 145 1.19 -3.43 20.71
N GLN A 146 2.46 -3.41 21.10
CA GLN A 146 3.07 -2.33 21.87
C GLN A 146 4.34 -1.83 21.16
N GLY A 147 4.64 -0.55 21.34
CA GLY A 147 5.73 0.13 20.66
C GLY A 147 5.26 0.81 19.38
N GLN A 148 6.18 1.09 18.47
CA GLN A 148 5.86 1.71 17.20
C GLN A 148 4.94 0.81 16.38
N PHE A 149 3.88 1.40 15.81
CA PHE A 149 2.97 0.72 14.92
C PHE A 149 3.69 0.20 13.68
N ASP A 150 3.22 -0.93 13.16
CA ASP A 150 3.72 -1.52 11.94
C ASP A 150 2.91 -1.03 10.74
N ALA A 151 3.44 -0.02 10.04
CA ALA A 151 2.77 0.60 8.90
C ALA A 151 2.56 -0.40 7.74
N SER A 152 3.29 -1.52 7.70
CA SER A 152 3.01 -2.56 6.71
C SER A 152 1.59 -3.11 6.82
N LEU A 153 0.95 -3.09 7.99
CA LEU A 153 -0.45 -3.48 8.15
C LEU A 153 -1.42 -2.52 7.46
N GLU A 154 -1.04 -1.26 7.33
CA GLU A 154 -1.81 -0.18 6.71
C GLU A 154 -1.54 -0.11 5.20
N GLU A 155 -0.29 0.10 4.82
CA GLU A 155 0.08 0.32 3.41
C GLU A 155 -0.23 -0.89 2.53
N ILE A 156 -0.03 -2.10 3.04
CA ILE A 156 -0.40 -3.31 2.29
C ILE A 156 -1.92 -3.43 2.17
N TRP A 157 -2.65 -3.02 3.19
CA TRP A 157 -4.11 -2.99 3.11
C TRP A 157 -4.59 -1.94 2.10
N HIS A 158 -3.94 -0.78 2.02
CA HIS A 158 -4.25 0.26 1.04
C HIS A 158 -4.13 -0.25 -0.38
N ILE A 159 -3.03 -0.93 -0.75
CA ILE A 159 -2.93 -1.46 -2.12
C ILE A 159 -3.98 -2.54 -2.42
N ILE A 160 -4.31 -3.41 -1.46
CA ILE A 160 -5.33 -4.46 -1.64
C ILE A 160 -6.73 -3.85 -1.78
N SER A 161 -7.05 -2.86 -0.95
CA SER A 161 -8.35 -2.22 -0.94
C SER A 161 -8.55 -1.32 -2.17
N HIS A 162 -7.58 -0.47 -2.49
CA HIS A 162 -7.63 0.46 -3.60
C HIS A 162 -7.56 -0.24 -4.96
N SER A 163 -6.58 -1.13 -5.18
CA SER A 163 -6.41 -1.80 -6.49
C SER A 163 -7.26 -3.06 -6.66
N GLY A 164 -7.76 -3.63 -5.55
CA GLY A 164 -8.55 -4.86 -5.55
C GLY A 164 -10.02 -4.61 -5.24
N TYR A 165 -10.35 -4.31 -3.98
CA TYR A 165 -11.74 -4.20 -3.51
C TYR A 165 -12.54 -3.10 -4.23
N ALA A 166 -11.95 -1.92 -4.43
CA ALA A 166 -12.62 -0.80 -5.10
C ALA A 166 -13.02 -1.13 -6.55
N TYR A 167 -12.25 -2.00 -7.22
CA TYR A 167 -12.53 -2.45 -8.60
C TYR A 167 -13.39 -3.71 -8.66
N ALA A 168 -13.27 -4.59 -7.67
CA ALA A 168 -14.05 -5.82 -7.59
C ALA A 168 -15.50 -5.55 -7.19
N TYR A 169 -15.72 -4.58 -6.29
CA TYR A 169 -17.04 -4.23 -5.75
C TYR A 169 -17.23 -2.70 -5.73
N PRO A 170 -17.29 -2.04 -6.90
CA PRO A 170 -17.23 -0.58 -7.00
C PRO A 170 -18.39 0.15 -6.30
N GLU A 171 -19.59 -0.44 -6.20
CA GLU A 171 -20.71 0.17 -5.46
C GLU A 171 -20.56 0.05 -3.93
N VAL A 172 -19.71 -0.84 -3.45
CA VAL A 172 -19.48 -1.09 -2.02
C VAL A 172 -18.21 -0.39 -1.55
N PHE A 173 -17.07 -0.72 -2.16
CA PHE A 173 -15.74 -0.29 -1.73
C PHE A 173 -15.10 0.74 -2.66
N GLY A 174 -15.80 1.21 -3.69
CA GLY A 174 -15.30 2.35 -4.46
C GLY A 174 -15.18 3.59 -3.57
N GLU A 175 -14.19 4.43 -3.85
CA GLU A 175 -13.84 5.58 -3.00
C GLU A 175 -14.53 6.89 -3.46
N ASN A 176 -15.36 6.80 -4.50
CA ASN A 176 -16.16 7.93 -4.97
C ASN A 176 -17.40 8.16 -4.09
N PRO A 177 -17.89 9.40 -3.95
CA PRO A 177 -19.11 9.69 -3.21
C PRO A 177 -20.31 8.81 -3.63
N GLY A 178 -21.01 8.27 -2.63
CA GLY A 178 -22.26 7.53 -2.81
C GLY A 178 -22.13 6.01 -2.78
N THR A 179 -20.92 5.47 -2.65
CA THR A 179 -20.68 4.04 -2.38
C THR A 179 -21.02 3.69 -0.93
N SER A 180 -21.12 2.39 -0.62
CA SER A 180 -21.39 1.96 0.78
C SER A 180 -20.30 2.42 1.75
N LEU A 181 -19.03 2.30 1.35
CA LEU A 181 -17.87 2.75 2.13
C LEU A 181 -17.92 4.25 2.41
N THR A 182 -18.11 5.06 1.39
CA THR A 182 -18.06 6.52 1.51
C THR A 182 -19.27 7.09 2.25
N ASN A 183 -20.45 6.48 2.09
CA ASN A 183 -21.62 6.81 2.90
C ASN A 183 -21.39 6.48 4.39
N ALA A 184 -20.71 5.38 4.71
CA ALA A 184 -20.36 5.04 6.08
C ALA A 184 -19.33 6.02 6.66
N MET A 185 -18.31 6.38 5.87
CA MET A 185 -17.33 7.41 6.21
C MET A 185 -18.01 8.76 6.50
N ASP A 186 -18.95 9.20 5.67
CA ASP A 186 -19.66 10.47 5.86
C ASP A 186 -20.44 10.49 7.18
N ILE A 187 -21.06 9.37 7.56
CA ILE A 187 -21.70 9.25 8.88
C ILE A 187 -20.64 9.35 9.98
N ALA A 188 -19.50 8.68 9.83
CA ALA A 188 -18.41 8.67 10.81
C ALA A 188 -17.78 10.04 11.05
N ARG A 189 -17.70 10.86 9.99
CA ARG A 189 -17.21 12.25 10.05
C ARG A 189 -18.31 13.24 10.46
N GLY A 190 -19.56 12.80 10.57
CA GLY A 190 -20.72 13.64 10.88
C GLY A 190 -21.18 14.54 9.72
N GLY A 191 -20.79 14.24 8.48
CA GLY A 191 -21.15 15.00 7.29
C GLY A 191 -20.33 14.62 6.05
N PHE A 192 -20.73 15.18 4.91
CA PHE A 192 -20.02 15.06 3.64
C PHE A 192 -18.97 16.17 3.51
N PHE A 193 -17.69 15.79 3.45
CA PHE A 193 -16.55 16.70 3.35
C PHE A 193 -15.61 16.22 2.24
N THR A 194 -15.54 16.96 1.12
CA THR A 194 -14.64 16.66 0.00
C THR A 194 -13.19 17.07 0.27
N GLU A 195 -12.99 17.98 1.20
CA GLU A 195 -11.69 18.46 1.70
C GLU A 195 -11.73 18.44 3.23
N ILE A 196 -10.57 18.46 3.88
CA ILE A 196 -10.48 18.49 5.35
C ILE A 196 -11.10 19.80 5.89
N PRO A 197 -12.15 19.71 6.73
CA PRO A 197 -12.76 20.89 7.32
C PRO A 197 -11.90 21.47 8.44
N ASN A 198 -12.08 22.76 8.74
CA ASN A 198 -11.44 23.41 9.90
C ASN A 198 -11.75 22.71 11.24
N SER A 199 -12.89 22.02 11.33
CA SER A 199 -13.30 21.25 12.50
C SER A 199 -14.35 20.22 12.10
N TYR A 200 -14.21 19.00 12.62
CA TYR A 200 -15.26 17.99 12.56
C TYR A 200 -16.31 18.20 13.67
N PRO A 201 -17.57 17.76 13.47
CA PRO A 201 -18.57 17.71 14.52
C PRO A 201 -18.10 16.90 15.74
N SER A 202 -18.50 17.29 16.96
CA SER A 202 -18.11 16.58 18.18
C SER A 202 -18.61 15.14 18.30
N SER A 203 -19.52 14.73 17.42
CA SER A 203 -20.03 13.36 17.30
C SER A 203 -19.26 12.51 16.29
N ALA A 204 -18.29 13.09 15.58
CA ALA A 204 -17.43 12.35 14.68
C ALA A 204 -16.55 11.38 15.47
N TRP A 205 -16.41 10.16 14.97
CA TRP A 205 -15.45 9.16 15.45
C TRP A 205 -14.39 8.84 14.40
N TYR A 206 -14.50 9.44 13.22
CA TYR A 206 -13.44 9.48 12.24
C TYR A 206 -13.19 10.93 11.86
N SER A 207 -11.94 11.35 11.96
CA SER A 207 -11.44 12.65 11.53
C SER A 207 -10.06 12.48 10.95
N TYR A 208 -9.68 13.40 10.06
CA TYR A 208 -8.43 13.31 9.32
C TYR A 208 -7.82 14.69 9.15
N TYR A 209 -6.50 14.80 9.30
CA TYR A 209 -5.80 16.08 9.39
C TYR A 209 -4.65 16.26 8.40
N ASP A 210 -4.43 15.31 7.48
CA ASP A 210 -3.46 15.50 6.38
C ASP A 210 -4.09 16.25 5.19
N TYR A 211 -3.82 17.56 5.11
CA TYR A 211 -4.31 18.46 4.07
C TYR A 211 -3.87 18.12 2.63
N THR A 212 -3.04 17.10 2.42
CA THR A 212 -2.73 16.59 1.08
C THR A 212 -3.76 15.58 0.57
N CYS A 213 -4.63 15.08 1.46
CA CYS A 213 -5.63 14.05 1.19
C CYS A 213 -6.97 14.65 0.73
N GLU A 214 -7.55 14.08 -0.33
CA GLU A 214 -8.90 14.39 -0.82
C GLU A 214 -9.92 13.32 -0.39
N TYR A 215 -11.16 13.41 -0.88
CA TYR A 215 -12.28 12.54 -0.47
C TYR A 215 -12.00 11.04 -0.60
N ASP A 216 -11.38 10.65 -1.70
CA ASP A 216 -11.04 9.27 -2.03
C ASP A 216 -9.97 8.71 -1.09
N CYS A 217 -8.90 9.48 -0.86
CA CYS A 217 -7.88 9.17 0.12
C CYS A 217 -8.49 9.02 1.53
N MET A 218 -9.37 9.93 1.97
CA MET A 218 -10.07 9.80 3.26
C MET A 218 -10.95 8.53 3.32
N ALA A 219 -11.50 8.07 2.19
CA ALA A 219 -12.27 6.84 2.14
C ALA A 219 -11.40 5.60 2.29
N ALA A 220 -10.22 5.58 1.65
CA ALA A 220 -9.22 4.53 1.82
C ALA A 220 -8.76 4.45 3.29
N GLU A 221 -8.44 5.60 3.88
CA GLU A 221 -8.08 5.74 5.30
C GLU A 221 -9.16 5.19 6.23
N TYR A 222 -10.42 5.59 6.03
CA TYR A 222 -11.53 5.07 6.82
C TYR A 222 -11.66 3.55 6.72
N PHE A 223 -11.41 2.97 5.54
CA PHE A 223 -11.45 1.53 5.36
C PHE A 223 -10.32 0.83 6.11
N TYR A 224 -9.11 1.39 6.03
CA TYR A 224 -7.96 0.96 6.81
C TYR A 224 -8.28 0.97 8.32
N TRP A 225 -8.73 2.11 8.86
CA TRP A 225 -9.05 2.25 10.28
C TRP A 225 -10.06 1.22 10.75
N ALA A 226 -11.12 1.02 9.96
CA ALA A 226 -12.17 0.05 10.26
C ALA A 226 -11.64 -1.40 10.29
N ILE A 227 -10.92 -1.83 9.25
CA ILE A 227 -10.45 -3.21 9.13
C ILE A 227 -9.38 -3.53 10.15
N THR A 228 -8.39 -2.66 10.32
CA THR A 228 -7.31 -2.88 11.29
C THR A 228 -7.81 -2.83 12.74
N SER A 229 -8.88 -2.09 13.02
CA SER A 229 -9.58 -2.16 14.31
C SER A 229 -10.28 -3.49 14.55
N ILE A 230 -11.00 -4.01 13.55
CA ILE A 230 -11.67 -5.31 13.63
C ILE A 230 -10.66 -6.45 13.82
N LEU A 231 -9.51 -6.36 13.15
CA LEU A 231 -8.41 -7.32 13.28
C LEU A 231 -7.59 -7.14 14.57
N GLY A 232 -7.86 -6.09 15.34
CA GLY A 232 -7.25 -5.82 16.65
C GLY A 232 -5.88 -5.13 16.59
N ALA A 233 -5.41 -4.70 15.41
CA ALA A 233 -4.14 -3.98 15.26
C ALA A 233 -4.14 -2.60 15.94
N GLN A 234 -5.32 -2.02 16.16
CA GLN A 234 -5.48 -0.73 16.85
C GLN A 234 -5.58 -0.82 18.38
N GLU A 235 -5.46 -2.03 18.96
CA GLU A 235 -5.45 -2.21 20.42
C GLU A 235 -4.31 -1.41 21.09
N ASN A 236 -4.62 -0.80 22.24
CA ASN A 236 -3.68 0.00 23.06
C ASN A 236 -3.19 1.32 22.45
N ARG A 237 -3.75 1.76 21.32
CA ARG A 237 -3.28 2.96 20.59
C ARG A 237 -4.10 4.23 20.81
N LEU A 238 -5.07 4.24 21.73
CA LEU A 238 -5.97 5.40 21.93
C LEU A 238 -5.24 6.75 22.15
N ASN A 239 -4.07 6.74 22.80
CA ASN A 239 -3.30 7.98 23.00
C ASN A 239 -2.59 8.48 21.74
N GLU A 240 -2.40 7.62 20.73
CA GLU A 240 -1.73 7.93 19.47
C GLU A 240 -2.70 8.32 18.37
N ILE A 241 -3.90 7.71 18.38
CA ILE A 241 -4.88 7.84 17.28
C ILE A 241 -6.20 8.49 17.70
N GLY A 242 -6.43 8.72 18.99
CA GLY A 242 -7.75 9.10 19.53
C GLY A 242 -8.24 10.49 19.13
N ASP A 243 -7.42 11.29 18.48
CA ASP A 243 -7.81 12.53 17.81
C ASP A 243 -8.33 12.31 16.40
N GLU A 244 -8.02 11.17 15.78
CA GLU A 244 -8.44 10.74 14.43
C GLU A 244 -9.49 9.61 14.44
N TRP A 245 -9.39 8.61 15.33
CA TRP A 245 -10.20 7.37 15.37
C TRP A 245 -10.58 6.88 16.79
#